data_AF-A0A2E8GIF3-F1
#
_entry.id   AF-A0A2E8GIF3-F1
#
_cell.length_a   1.000
_cell.length_b   1.000
_cell.length_c   1.000
_cell.angle_alpha   90.00
_cell.angle_beta   90.00
_cell.angle_gamma   90.00
#
_symmetry.space_group_name_H-M   'P 1'
#
loop_
_entity.id
_entity.type
_entity.pdbx_description
1 polymer ?
#
loop_
_entity_poly.entity_id
_entity_poly.type
_entity_poly.pdbx_seq_one_letter_code
_entity_poly.pdbx_strand_id
1 'polypeptide(L)'
;MPDIDRLHRQQSCVFEGLKSPYVLRAIGAWERIFKKMEETLSDGRPWIMGEQFTLVETTSAPFVKVLEMLRLLDIWLDDRPNVQRWWESIAVRQSFKALEEYPGQSEDDDAPHAKAGAAVANKIGELLEHYRTTIPQL
;
A
#
# COMPACT_ATOMS: atom_id res chain seq x y z
N MET A 1 11.41 -13.80 25.56
CA MET A 1 10.89 -14.92 24.75
C MET A 1 10.66 -14.38 23.33
N PRO A 2 11.17 -15.01 22.27
CA PRO A 2 10.85 -14.58 20.91
C PRO A 2 9.33 -14.69 20.70
N ASP A 3 8.74 -13.69 20.04
CA ASP A 3 7.34 -13.70 19.64
C ASP A 3 7.10 -14.84 18.61
N ILE A 4 6.44 -15.91 19.06
CA ILE A 4 6.17 -17.13 18.28
C ILE A 4 5.28 -16.82 17.07
N ASP A 5 4.32 -15.91 17.19
CA ASP A 5 3.41 -15.56 16.10
C ASP A 5 4.14 -14.82 14.98
N ARG A 6 5.09 -13.94 15.35
CA ARG A 6 5.96 -13.27 14.38
C ARG A 6 6.81 -14.28 13.64
N LEU A 7 7.36 -15.29 14.32
CA LEU A 7 8.18 -16.32 13.70
C LEU A 7 7.36 -17.15 12.70
N HIS A 8 6.19 -17.66 13.08
CA HIS A 8 5.34 -18.45 12.20
C HIS A 8 4.90 -17.67 10.96
N ARG A 9 4.56 -16.38 11.12
CA ARG A 9 4.26 -15.51 9.98
C ARG A 9 5.45 -15.39 9.03
N GLN A 10 6.64 -15.14 9.56
CA GLN A 10 7.85 -15.02 8.74
C GLN A 10 8.16 -16.33 7.99
N GLN A 11 8.09 -17.47 8.68
CA GLN A 11 8.31 -18.78 8.07
C GLN A 11 7.30 -19.06 6.96
N SER A 12 6.01 -18.85 7.21
CA SER A 12 4.97 -19.08 6.20
C SER A 12 5.18 -18.20 4.97
N CYS A 13 5.46 -16.90 5.13
CA CYS A 13 5.74 -16.03 3.99
C CYS A 13 6.98 -16.46 3.19
N VAL A 14 8.04 -16.95 3.86
CA VAL A 14 9.27 -17.41 3.20
C VAL A 14 9.06 -18.72 2.44
N PHE A 15 8.40 -19.70 3.06
CA PHE A 15 8.25 -21.04 2.48
C PHE A 15 7.08 -21.16 1.51
N GLU A 16 6.00 -20.41 1.72
CA GLU A 16 4.77 -20.52 0.93
C GLU A 16 4.58 -19.34 -0.05
N GLY A 17 5.34 -18.25 0.12
CA GLY A 17 5.23 -17.06 -0.71
C GLY A 17 3.80 -16.51 -0.74
N LEU A 18 3.29 -16.23 -1.94
CA LEU A 18 1.91 -15.72 -2.15
C LEU A 18 0.81 -16.69 -1.73
N LYS A 19 1.11 -17.98 -1.52
CA LYS A 19 0.13 -18.96 -1.02
C LYS A 19 -0.08 -18.86 0.49
N SER A 20 0.80 -18.15 1.19
CA SER A 20 0.69 -17.96 2.63
C SER A 20 -0.65 -17.27 2.99
N PRO A 21 -1.39 -17.77 3.99
CA PRO A 21 -2.60 -17.11 4.46
C PRO A 21 -2.36 -15.69 4.98
N TYR A 22 -1.11 -15.38 5.40
CA TYR A 22 -0.73 -14.04 5.84
C TYR A 22 -0.66 -13.03 4.70
N VAL A 23 -0.45 -13.47 3.45
CA VAL A 23 -0.50 -12.60 2.27
C VAL A 23 -1.93 -12.15 1.99
N LEU A 24 -2.90 -13.08 1.97
CA LEU A 24 -4.31 -12.72 1.81
C LEU A 24 -4.79 -11.80 2.94
N ARG A 25 -4.34 -12.05 4.18
CA ARG A 25 -4.59 -11.15 5.32
C ARG A 25 -4.04 -9.75 5.09
N ALA A 26 -2.83 -9.62 4.55
CA ALA A 26 -2.20 -8.34 4.26
C ALA A 26 -2.92 -7.58 3.14
N ILE A 27 -3.32 -8.28 2.06
CA ILE A 27 -4.13 -7.72 0.98
C ILE A 27 -5.45 -7.17 1.52
N GLY A 28 -6.14 -7.95 2.36
CA GLY A 28 -7.37 -7.49 3.01
C GLY A 28 -7.17 -6.30 3.94
N ALA A 29 -6.01 -6.20 4.61
CA ALA A 29 -5.68 -5.03 5.42
C ALA A 29 -5.51 -3.78 4.57
N TRP A 30 -4.78 -3.87 3.45
CA TRP A 30 -4.63 -2.75 2.51
C TRP A 30 -5.97 -2.32 1.91
N GLU A 31 -6.81 -3.27 1.49
CA GLU A 31 -8.15 -2.95 0.95
C GLU A 31 -8.98 -2.15 1.96
N ARG A 32 -8.99 -2.55 3.24
CA ARG A 32 -9.71 -1.82 4.29
C ARG A 32 -9.11 -0.44 4.56
N ILE A 33 -7.79 -0.31 4.54
CA ILE A 33 -7.10 0.97 4.75
C ILE A 33 -7.49 1.94 3.62
N PHE A 34 -7.33 1.55 2.36
CA PHE A 34 -7.65 2.40 1.22
C PHE A 34 -9.13 2.74 1.14
N LYS A 35 -10.03 1.77 1.40
CA LYS A 35 -11.47 2.05 1.54
C LYS A 35 -11.74 3.08 2.62
N LYS A 36 -11.13 2.93 3.81
CA LYS A 36 -11.35 3.86 4.91
C LYS A 36 -10.81 5.26 4.62
N MET A 37 -9.68 5.35 3.95
CA MET A 37 -9.10 6.63 3.52
C MET A 37 -10.01 7.33 2.51
N GLU A 38 -10.51 6.60 1.51
CA GLU A 38 -11.44 7.11 0.51
C GLU A 38 -12.71 7.70 1.15
N GLU A 39 -13.33 6.95 2.07
CA GLU A 39 -14.49 7.43 2.85
C GLU A 39 -14.15 8.65 3.70
N THR A 40 -12.98 8.64 4.35
CA THR A 40 -12.57 9.72 5.28
C THR A 40 -12.34 11.03 4.54
N LEU A 41 -11.77 10.97 3.34
CA LEU A 41 -11.42 12.11 2.50
C LEU A 41 -12.58 12.59 1.60
N SER A 42 -13.72 11.92 1.65
CA SER A 42 -14.89 12.17 0.78
C SER A 42 -15.55 13.55 0.99
N ASP A 43 -15.28 14.22 2.10
CA ASP A 43 -15.75 15.58 2.38
C ASP A 43 -14.89 16.68 1.72
N GLY A 44 -13.89 16.29 0.92
CA GLY A 44 -13.05 17.22 0.19
C GLY A 44 -11.86 17.74 0.99
N ARG A 45 -11.68 17.33 2.25
CA ARG A 45 -10.50 17.72 3.05
C ARG A 45 -9.19 17.34 2.34
N PRO A 46 -8.10 18.12 2.49
CA PRO A 46 -6.82 17.83 1.86
C PRO A 46 -6.01 16.74 2.59
N TRP A 47 -6.21 16.56 3.90
CA TRP A 47 -5.45 15.64 4.74
C TRP A 47 -6.37 14.78 5.62
N ILE A 48 -5.88 13.65 6.14
CA ILE A 48 -6.72 12.65 6.81
C ILE A 48 -7.42 13.26 8.05
N MET A 49 -6.72 14.13 8.78
CA MET A 49 -7.21 14.81 9.99
C MET A 49 -7.86 16.18 9.72
N GLY A 50 -8.19 16.51 8.46
CA GLY A 50 -8.84 17.77 8.09
C GLY A 50 -7.93 18.68 7.26
N GLU A 51 -7.87 19.96 7.63
CA GLU A 51 -7.14 21.00 6.87
C GLU A 51 -5.62 20.97 7.07
N GLN A 52 -5.14 20.33 8.13
CA GLN A 52 -3.72 20.35 8.50
C GLN A 52 -3.01 19.06 8.15
N PHE A 53 -1.77 19.19 7.67
CA PHE A 53 -0.85 18.06 7.54
C PHE A 53 -0.33 17.68 8.93
N THR A 54 -0.52 16.42 9.32
CA THR A 54 -0.25 15.92 10.67
C THR A 54 0.67 14.70 10.66
N LEU A 55 0.90 14.11 11.84
CA LEU A 55 1.66 12.88 11.99
C LEU A 55 1.02 11.70 11.23
N VAL A 56 -0.30 11.74 10.98
CA VAL A 56 -0.99 10.66 10.25
C VAL A 56 -0.41 10.54 8.83
N GLU A 57 -0.18 11.65 8.15
CA GLU A 57 0.42 11.64 6.81
C GLU A 57 1.84 11.09 6.84
N THR A 58 2.67 11.52 7.81
CA THR A 58 4.05 11.01 7.93
C THR A 58 4.14 9.53 8.29
N THR A 59 3.09 8.98 8.90
CA THR A 59 3.03 7.56 9.27
C THR A 59 2.50 6.73 8.11
N SER A 60 1.51 7.21 7.36
CA SER A 60 0.86 6.47 6.29
C SER A 60 1.60 6.56 4.96
N ALA A 61 2.09 7.75 4.59
CA ALA A 61 2.70 8.01 3.28
C ALA A 61 3.90 7.09 2.95
N PRO A 62 4.82 6.76 3.89
CA PRO A 62 5.92 5.86 3.58
C PRO A 62 5.47 4.45 3.20
N PHE A 63 4.38 3.94 3.78
CA PHE A 63 3.87 2.62 3.41
C PHE A 63 3.20 2.63 2.03
N VAL A 64 2.50 3.72 1.70
CA VAL A 64 1.92 3.93 0.35
C VAL A 64 3.04 4.08 -0.68
N LYS A 65 4.14 4.78 -0.33
CA LYS A 65 5.34 4.87 -1.17
C LYS A 65 5.94 3.50 -1.48
N VAL A 66 6.01 2.60 -0.50
CA VAL A 66 6.52 1.25 -0.73
C VAL A 66 5.66 0.49 -1.74
N LEU A 67 4.33 0.66 -1.73
CA LEU A 67 3.48 0.06 -2.77
C LEU A 67 3.77 0.66 -4.16
N GLU A 68 4.07 1.96 -4.25
CA GLU A 68 4.44 2.64 -5.49
C GLU A 68 5.75 2.07 -6.06
N MET A 69 6.76 1.96 -5.20
CA MET A 69 8.07 1.39 -5.55
C MET A 69 7.96 -0.08 -5.99
N LEU A 70 7.01 -0.83 -5.43
CA LEU A 70 6.73 -2.21 -5.83
C LEU A 70 5.86 -2.32 -7.09
N ARG A 71 5.37 -1.22 -7.67
CA ARG A 71 4.40 -1.24 -8.79
C ARG A 71 3.09 -1.96 -8.45
N LEU A 72 2.67 -1.87 -7.18
CA LEU A 72 1.44 -2.47 -6.68
C LEU A 72 0.41 -1.41 -6.26
N LEU A 73 0.78 -0.14 -6.27
CA LEU A 73 -0.03 0.93 -5.72
C LEU A 73 -1.39 1.07 -6.43
N ASP A 74 -1.39 1.01 -7.77
CA ASP A 74 -2.59 1.22 -8.59
C ASP A 74 -3.71 0.19 -8.29
N ILE A 75 -3.34 -1.01 -7.84
CA ILE A 75 -4.29 -2.05 -7.40
C ILE A 75 -5.28 -1.51 -6.34
N TRP A 76 -4.81 -0.59 -5.48
CA TRP A 76 -5.65 0.06 -4.48
C TRP A 76 -5.94 1.53 -4.74
N LEU A 77 -5.29 2.19 -5.71
CA LEU A 77 -5.61 3.57 -6.07
C LEU A 77 -6.72 3.67 -7.13
N ASP A 78 -6.88 2.66 -7.96
CA ASP A 78 -7.96 2.60 -8.94
C ASP A 78 -9.32 2.76 -8.25
N ASP A 79 -10.21 3.54 -8.89
CA ASP A 79 -11.54 3.91 -8.40
C ASP A 79 -11.59 4.66 -7.05
N ARG A 80 -10.46 5.23 -6.59
CA ARG A 80 -10.36 5.98 -5.32
C ARG A 80 -9.86 7.42 -5.54
N PRO A 81 -10.68 8.31 -6.14
CA PRO A 81 -10.26 9.66 -6.50
C PRO A 81 -9.87 10.53 -5.30
N ASN A 82 -10.44 10.32 -4.11
CA ASN A 82 -10.06 11.09 -2.94
C ASN A 82 -8.68 10.68 -2.42
N VAL A 83 -8.37 9.38 -2.43
CA VAL A 83 -7.02 8.88 -2.11
C VAL A 83 -6.00 9.30 -3.18
N GLN A 84 -6.36 9.29 -4.46
CA GLN A 84 -5.53 9.81 -5.57
C GLN A 84 -5.11 11.26 -5.29
N ARG A 85 -6.08 12.13 -5.06
CA ARG A 85 -5.84 13.55 -4.74
C ARG A 85 -4.95 13.74 -3.50
N TRP A 86 -5.15 12.91 -2.47
CA TRP A 86 -4.30 12.93 -1.26
C TRP A 86 -2.86 12.50 -1.57
N TRP A 87 -2.67 11.46 -2.39
CA TRP A 87 -1.34 10.98 -2.77
C TRP A 87 -0.59 11.99 -3.63
N GLU A 88 -1.26 12.59 -4.61
CA GLU A 88 -0.71 13.67 -5.43
C GLU A 88 -0.26 14.87 -4.58
N SER A 89 -1.05 15.22 -3.56
CA SER A 89 -0.72 16.29 -2.61
C SER A 89 0.53 15.97 -1.77
N ILE A 90 0.82 14.69 -1.52
CA ILE A 90 2.07 14.25 -0.87
C ILE A 90 3.24 14.30 -1.85
N ALA A 91 3.06 13.80 -3.06
CA ALA A 91 4.12 13.68 -4.07
C ALA A 91 4.75 15.04 -4.46
N VAL A 92 3.98 16.12 -4.41
CA VAL A 92 4.50 17.47 -4.71
C VAL A 92 5.35 18.09 -3.60
N ARG A 93 5.37 17.51 -2.39
CA ARG A 93 6.11 18.06 -1.24
C ARG A 93 7.62 17.93 -1.44
N GLN A 94 8.37 18.94 -1.00
CA GLN A 94 9.83 18.95 -1.13
C GLN A 94 10.52 17.75 -0.46
N SER A 95 9.99 17.29 0.69
CA SER A 95 10.50 16.09 1.37
C SER A 95 10.33 14.82 0.56
N PHE A 96 9.26 14.73 -0.24
CA PHE A 96 9.03 13.60 -1.15
C PHE A 96 9.96 13.69 -2.35
N LYS A 97 10.08 14.88 -2.96
CA LYS A 97 11.00 15.10 -4.08
C LYS A 97 12.45 14.78 -3.72
N ALA A 98 12.89 15.17 -2.52
CA ALA A 98 14.22 14.84 -2.02
C ALA A 98 14.42 13.33 -1.80
N LEU A 99 13.35 12.56 -1.55
CA LEU A 99 13.42 11.11 -1.50
C LEU A 99 13.67 10.52 -2.90
N GLU A 100 13.07 11.07 -3.94
CA GLU A 100 13.24 10.59 -5.33
C GLU A 100 14.67 10.77 -5.87
N GLU A 101 15.51 11.59 -5.21
CA GLU A 101 16.92 11.78 -5.63
C GLU A 101 17.79 10.55 -5.36
N TYR A 102 17.33 9.60 -4.54
CA TYR A 102 18.07 8.38 -4.24
C TYR A 102 17.84 7.28 -5.32
N PRO A 103 18.82 6.42 -5.61
CA PRO A 103 18.62 5.29 -6.51
C PRO A 103 17.58 4.29 -6.00
N GLY A 104 16.88 3.62 -6.92
CA GLY A 104 15.87 2.61 -6.58
C GLY A 104 14.59 3.20 -5.98
N GLN A 105 14.15 4.36 -6.44
CA GLN A 105 12.88 5.00 -6.03
C GLN A 105 11.82 4.82 -7.12
N SER A 106 10.78 5.66 -7.15
CA SER A 106 9.59 5.35 -7.95
C SER A 106 9.76 5.46 -9.45
N GLU A 107 10.83 6.06 -9.97
CA GLU A 107 11.10 6.10 -11.42
C GLU A 107 12.04 4.97 -11.88
N ASP A 108 12.63 4.20 -10.95
CA ASP A 108 13.63 3.17 -11.26
C ASP A 108 12.95 1.80 -11.46
N ASP A 109 12.46 1.55 -12.67
CA ASP A 109 11.89 0.25 -13.05
C ASP A 109 12.92 -0.89 -13.08
N ASP A 110 14.21 -0.56 -13.07
CA ASP A 110 15.28 -1.54 -13.05
C ASP A 110 15.60 -2.06 -11.65
N ALA A 111 15.10 -1.38 -10.62
CA ALA A 111 15.31 -1.74 -9.23
C ALA A 111 14.78 -3.16 -8.91
N PRO A 112 15.49 -3.95 -8.07
CA PRO A 112 15.09 -5.32 -7.77
C PRO A 112 13.68 -5.46 -7.19
N HIS A 113 13.25 -4.49 -6.38
CA HIS A 113 11.93 -4.51 -5.76
C HIS A 113 10.83 -4.14 -6.76
N ALA A 114 11.07 -3.20 -7.68
CA ALA A 114 10.14 -2.87 -8.75
C ALA A 114 9.90 -4.08 -9.66
N LYS A 115 10.96 -4.76 -10.11
CA LYS A 115 10.87 -6.00 -10.90
C LYS A 115 10.12 -7.12 -10.17
N ALA A 116 10.44 -7.33 -8.89
CA ALA A 116 9.79 -8.36 -8.08
C ALA A 116 8.30 -8.10 -7.87
N GLY A 117 7.92 -6.85 -7.60
CA GLY A 117 6.52 -6.46 -7.41
C GLY A 117 5.71 -6.50 -8.70
N ALA A 118 6.25 -5.97 -9.80
CA ALA A 118 5.63 -6.05 -11.13
C ALA A 118 5.38 -7.51 -11.56
N ALA A 119 6.31 -8.43 -11.28
CA ALA A 119 6.16 -9.84 -11.59
C ALA A 119 4.99 -10.53 -10.87
N VAL A 120 4.50 -9.96 -9.76
CA VAL A 120 3.40 -10.53 -8.97
C VAL A 120 2.11 -9.71 -9.00
N ALA A 121 2.10 -8.54 -9.65
CA ALA A 121 0.98 -7.59 -9.63
C ALA A 121 -0.36 -8.24 -10.04
N ASN A 122 -0.37 -8.98 -11.16
CA ASN A 122 -1.56 -9.71 -11.62
C ASN A 122 -2.08 -10.68 -10.55
N LYS A 123 -1.18 -11.40 -9.87
CA LYS A 123 -1.57 -12.37 -8.85
C LYS A 123 -2.12 -11.69 -7.59
N ILE A 124 -1.57 -10.54 -7.21
CA ILE A 124 -2.10 -9.72 -6.12
C ILE A 124 -3.51 -9.22 -6.47
N GLY A 125 -3.74 -8.77 -7.70
CA GLY A 125 -5.07 -8.40 -8.20
C GLY A 125 -6.09 -9.54 -8.08
N GLU A 126 -5.73 -10.74 -8.54
CA GLU A 126 -6.59 -11.94 -8.38
C GLU A 126 -6.92 -12.24 -6.90
N LEU A 127 -5.93 -12.12 -6.01
CA LEU A 127 -6.12 -12.35 -4.58
C LEU A 127 -6.99 -11.27 -3.93
N LEU A 128 -6.92 -10.02 -4.41
CA LEU A 128 -7.79 -8.95 -3.96
C LEU A 128 -9.24 -9.20 -4.39
N GLU A 129 -9.47 -9.62 -5.63
CA GLU A 129 -10.80 -10.01 -6.10
C GLU A 129 -11.36 -11.20 -5.32
N HIS A 130 -10.50 -12.20 -5.04
CA HIS A 130 -10.87 -13.31 -4.17
C HIS A 130 -11.26 -12.84 -2.75
N TYR A 131 -10.47 -11.94 -2.16
CA TYR A 131 -10.79 -11.33 -0.86
C TYR A 131 -12.15 -10.63 -0.88
N ARG A 132 -12.41 -9.78 -1.90
CA ARG A 132 -13.65 -9.01 -2.05
C ARG A 132 -14.90 -9.88 -2.18
N THR A 133 -14.78 -11.02 -2.84
CA THR A 133 -15.90 -11.95 -3.10
C THR A 133 -16.15 -12.93 -1.96
N THR A 134 -15.11 -13.29 -1.20
CA THR A 134 -15.18 -14.40 -0.22
C THR A 134 -15.33 -13.90 1.22
N ILE A 135 -14.83 -12.71 1.53
CA ILE A 135 -14.81 -12.19 2.91
C ILE A 135 -15.83 -11.04 3.02
N PRO A 136 -16.82 -11.13 3.93
CA PRO A 136 -17.78 -10.06 4.14
C PRO A 136 -17.07 -8.75 4.44
N GLN A 137 -17.42 -7.70 3.70
CA GLN A 137 -16.93 -6.36 3.98
C GLN A 137 -17.66 -5.82 5.21
N LEU A 138 -16.97 -5.79 6.35
CA LEU A 138 -17.41 -5.09 7.56
C LEU A 138 -17.29 -3.58 7.38
#